data_AF-A0A2G8LCJ8-F1
#
_entry.id   AF-A0A2G8LCJ8-F1
#
_cell.length_a   1.000
_cell.length_b   1.000
_cell.length_c   1.000
_cell.angle_alpha   90.00
_cell.angle_beta   90.00
_cell.angle_gamma   90.00
#
_symmetry.space_group_name_H-M   'P 1'
#
loop_
_entity.id
_entity.type
_entity.pdbx_description
1 polymer ?
#
loop_
_entity_poly.entity_id
_entity_poly.type
_entity_poly.pdbx_seq_one_letter_code
_entity_poly.pdbx_strand_id
1 'polypeptide(L)'
;MSHSKYLTCENLYQIPWSKNKLFGFCVRNAFVPVVTFKAKFYELISFFQKQGFMCQNVGKNEKCRPCAPGRFADGNGMCRQCPRGGFYQDEIGSQECKHCSNGNFVKDGGGFSALDCTTCPDGTNHSRHAGFRACFCKRIIRIDRFGLCTLCLQKCLNSHLLLDPIIRFKFAVIFPIGIIVVPAWVYLICKVYLQCCKKTANAENQVKLDKIKSKLLNYVVLILFITYQPTCDAIFEIYPGACDTFVVDREGNITISLLRADYDINCRSIAHYQTEAYIATVLYVIAYPLILLIFLRKYCRKLTEKKVLKEINNDVCCSNSLSANEITPLLSGYQSTCRTIPTCLKFLTENYKEQFWFWEILELGRKVGQTILITLLGWEDALTKLFTIGTSVLFLSLHVKFSPMKSPFEQHLQLFSLIAIFLNILVAAVPVAVQYQATLSTLLILLDVGIVLAVAGEVLLVLIRFVRRKVTKDD
;
A
#
# COMPACT_ATOMS: atom_id res chain seq x y z
N MET A 1 -79.21 20.81 -9.14
CA MET A 1 -78.32 21.54 -8.22
C MET A 1 -77.36 20.54 -7.60
N SER A 2 -76.07 20.64 -7.95
CA SER A 2 -75.01 19.77 -7.42
C SER A 2 -74.44 20.44 -6.16
N HIS A 3 -74.74 19.90 -4.98
CA HIS A 3 -74.16 20.41 -3.74
C HIS A 3 -72.79 19.76 -3.51
N SER A 4 -71.72 20.52 -3.74
CA SER A 4 -70.36 20.12 -3.36
C SER A 4 -70.13 20.43 -1.89
N LYS A 5 -69.78 19.42 -1.09
CA LYS A 5 -69.32 19.60 0.31
C LYS A 5 -67.82 19.31 0.38
N TYR A 6 -67.04 20.28 0.84
CA TYR A 6 -65.62 20.11 1.14
C TYR A 6 -65.49 19.74 2.63
N LEU A 7 -64.80 18.64 2.92
CA LEU A 7 -64.61 18.10 4.27
C LEU A 7 -63.12 17.93 4.52
N THR A 8 -62.61 18.38 5.67
CA THR A 8 -61.23 18.15 6.09
C THR A 8 -61.16 16.93 7.02
N CYS A 9 -60.16 16.07 6.84
CA CYS A 9 -59.97 14.86 7.66
C CYS A 9 -59.47 15.13 9.09
N GLU A 10 -59.30 16.40 9.48
CA GLU A 10 -58.79 16.80 10.80
C GLU A 10 -59.80 16.51 11.92
N ASN A 11 -61.10 16.67 11.64
CA ASN A 11 -62.20 16.47 12.60
C ASN A 11 -63.21 15.39 12.19
N LEU A 12 -63.04 14.76 11.02
CA LEU A 12 -63.92 13.70 10.53
C LEU A 12 -63.25 12.32 10.70
N TYR A 13 -63.95 11.36 11.29
CA TYR A 13 -63.51 9.96 11.37
C TYR A 13 -63.96 9.14 10.16
N GLN A 14 -65.16 9.41 9.65
CA GLN A 14 -65.81 8.65 8.59
C GLN A 14 -66.47 9.59 7.58
N ILE A 15 -66.32 9.32 6.28
CA ILE A 15 -66.94 10.08 5.20
C ILE A 15 -68.47 9.81 5.22
N PRO A 16 -69.34 10.83 5.10
CA PRO A 16 -70.78 10.66 5.10
C PRO A 16 -71.28 9.72 3.98
N TRP A 17 -72.35 9.00 4.27
CA TRP A 17 -72.85 7.86 3.51
C TRP A 17 -73.16 8.17 2.03
N SER A 18 -72.68 7.31 1.13
CA SER A 18 -73.12 7.25 -0.28
C SER A 18 -73.88 5.94 -0.52
N LYS A 19 -74.89 5.97 -1.41
CA LYS A 19 -75.83 4.87 -1.69
C LYS A 19 -75.18 3.53 -2.08
N ASN A 20 -73.88 3.51 -2.38
CA ASN A 20 -73.12 2.33 -2.83
C ASN A 20 -72.33 1.57 -1.73
N LYS A 21 -72.68 1.68 -0.44
CA LYS A 21 -72.01 0.96 0.67
C LYS A 21 -70.47 1.12 0.70
N LEU A 22 -69.93 2.25 0.21
CA LEU A 22 -68.52 2.59 0.39
C LEU A 22 -68.33 3.28 1.75
N PHE A 23 -67.42 2.75 2.55
CA PHE A 23 -66.98 3.34 3.80
C PHE A 23 -65.58 3.94 3.59
N GLY A 24 -65.46 5.26 3.67
CA GLY A 24 -64.17 5.95 3.70
C GLY A 24 -63.85 6.39 5.12
N PHE A 25 -62.64 6.10 5.60
CA PHE A 25 -62.14 6.53 6.90
C PHE A 25 -60.99 7.52 6.69
N CYS A 26 -60.99 8.59 7.47
CA CYS A 26 -59.86 9.51 7.50
C CYS A 26 -58.76 8.90 8.38
N VAL A 27 -57.56 8.76 7.83
CA VAL A 27 -56.42 8.18 8.54
C VAL A 27 -55.49 9.28 9.03
N ARG A 28 -55.01 9.17 10.28
CA ARG A 28 -54.07 10.12 10.89
C ARG A 28 -52.82 9.38 11.38
N ASN A 29 -51.70 10.08 11.52
CA ASN A 29 -50.43 9.49 11.99
C ASN A 29 -50.55 8.74 13.33
N ALA A 30 -51.48 9.15 14.21
CA ALA A 30 -51.72 8.53 15.52
C ALA A 30 -52.90 7.55 15.55
N PHE A 31 -53.78 7.55 14.53
CA PHE A 31 -54.95 6.68 14.49
C PHE A 31 -55.11 6.03 13.12
N VAL A 32 -54.97 4.70 13.11
CA VAL A 32 -54.87 3.90 11.89
C VAL A 32 -55.91 2.78 11.92
N PRO A 33 -56.83 2.69 10.93
CA PRO A 33 -57.85 1.67 10.92
C PRO A 33 -57.25 0.29 10.60
N VAL A 34 -57.59 -0.70 11.44
CA VAL A 34 -57.23 -2.11 11.23
C VAL A 34 -58.26 -2.76 10.32
N VAL A 35 -57.82 -3.35 9.22
CA VAL A 35 -58.69 -4.10 8.31
C VAL A 35 -58.78 -5.54 8.79
N THR A 36 -60.00 -6.06 8.97
CA THR A 36 -60.23 -7.45 9.41
C THR A 36 -61.04 -8.20 8.34
N PHE A 37 -60.58 -9.37 7.93
CA PHE A 37 -61.27 -10.23 6.96
C PHE A 37 -61.06 -11.71 7.28
N LYS A 38 -61.80 -12.61 6.62
CA LYS A 38 -61.68 -14.07 6.87
C LYS A 38 -60.38 -14.62 6.25
N ALA A 39 -59.66 -15.47 6.99
CA ALA A 39 -58.36 -16.01 6.58
C ALA A 39 -58.39 -16.82 5.27
N LYS A 40 -59.57 -17.28 4.83
CA LYS A 40 -59.76 -17.96 3.55
C LYS A 40 -59.48 -17.10 2.31
N PHE A 41 -59.38 -15.77 2.46
CA PHE A 41 -59.08 -14.84 1.38
C PHE A 41 -57.58 -14.50 1.33
N TYR A 42 -56.75 -15.50 1.00
CA TYR A 42 -55.29 -15.37 1.01
C TYR A 42 -54.74 -14.30 0.05
N GLU A 43 -55.45 -14.01 -1.06
CA GLU A 43 -55.09 -12.94 -2.00
C GLU A 43 -55.15 -11.55 -1.38
N LEU A 44 -56.06 -11.32 -0.42
CA LEU A 44 -56.14 -10.04 0.30
C LEU A 44 -54.94 -9.86 1.24
N ILE A 45 -54.41 -10.95 1.81
CA ILE A 45 -53.22 -10.91 2.66
C ILE A 45 -52.03 -10.41 1.82
N SER A 46 -51.80 -11.01 0.66
CA SER A 46 -50.68 -10.62 -0.22
C SER A 46 -50.86 -9.22 -0.79
N PHE A 47 -52.10 -8.79 -1.10
CA PHE A 47 -52.40 -7.42 -1.48
C PHE A 47 -52.03 -6.42 -0.39
N PHE A 48 -52.50 -6.62 0.85
CA PHE A 48 -52.22 -5.70 1.96
C PHE A 48 -50.73 -5.66 2.32
N GLN A 49 -50.05 -6.80 2.30
CA GLN A 49 -48.59 -6.86 2.52
C GLN A 49 -47.83 -6.04 1.47
N LYS A 50 -48.23 -6.13 0.20
CA LYS A 50 -47.68 -5.30 -0.89
C LYS A 50 -48.07 -3.82 -0.81
N GLN A 51 -49.00 -3.43 0.04
CA GLN A 51 -49.38 -2.04 0.28
C GLN A 51 -48.81 -1.51 1.61
N GLY A 52 -47.83 -2.22 2.19
CA GLY A 52 -47.14 -1.80 3.41
C GLY A 52 -47.88 -2.11 4.71
N PHE A 53 -48.75 -3.12 4.71
CA PHE A 53 -49.48 -3.57 5.89
C PHE A 53 -48.83 -4.82 6.49
N MET A 54 -48.84 -4.87 7.83
CA MET A 54 -48.56 -6.05 8.61
C MET A 54 -49.86 -6.77 8.97
N CYS A 55 -49.95 -8.03 8.58
CA CYS A 55 -51.10 -8.89 8.82
C CYS A 55 -50.78 -9.90 9.92
N GLN A 56 -51.73 -10.09 10.84
CA GLN A 56 -51.63 -11.04 11.94
C GLN A 56 -52.86 -11.94 11.97
N ASN A 57 -52.62 -13.24 12.06
CA ASN A 57 -53.67 -14.24 12.18
C ASN A 57 -54.33 -14.17 13.56
N VAL A 58 -55.66 -14.09 13.58
CA VAL A 58 -56.49 -14.12 14.79
C VAL A 58 -57.61 -15.16 14.59
N GLY A 59 -57.25 -16.43 14.70
CA GLY A 59 -58.17 -17.56 14.60
C GLY A 59 -58.69 -17.76 13.17
N LYS A 60 -59.99 -17.52 12.93
CA LYS A 60 -60.61 -17.63 11.59
C LYS A 60 -60.48 -16.33 10.76
N ASN A 61 -59.95 -15.27 11.36
CA ASN A 61 -59.83 -13.95 10.75
C ASN A 61 -58.37 -13.52 10.67
N GLU A 62 -58.06 -12.68 9.69
CA GLU A 62 -56.79 -11.97 9.52
C GLU A 62 -57.00 -10.50 9.82
N LYS A 63 -56.07 -9.91 10.58
CA LYS A 63 -56.06 -8.47 10.89
C LYS A 63 -54.84 -7.83 10.25
N CYS A 64 -55.04 -6.94 9.29
CA CYS A 64 -53.99 -6.18 8.63
C CYS A 64 -53.99 -4.72 9.08
N ARG A 65 -52.82 -4.21 9.48
CA ARG A 65 -52.59 -2.81 9.87
C ARG A 65 -51.44 -2.22 9.06
N PRO A 66 -51.54 -0.99 8.53
CA PRO A 66 -50.42 -0.38 7.84
C PRO A 66 -49.31 -0.05 8.84
N CYS A 67 -48.07 -0.04 8.37
CA CYS A 67 -46.95 0.38 9.20
C CYS A 67 -47.11 1.85 9.61
N ALA A 68 -46.96 2.13 10.90
CA ALA A 68 -47.01 3.49 11.43
C ALA A 68 -45.78 4.31 10.97
N PRO A 69 -45.81 5.65 11.08
CA PRO A 69 -44.65 6.49 10.81
C PRO A 69 -43.43 6.03 11.63
N GLY A 70 -42.24 6.19 11.06
CA GLY A 70 -40.98 5.66 11.56
C GLY A 70 -40.76 4.17 11.24
N ARG A 71 -41.70 3.53 10.52
CA ARG A 71 -41.59 2.13 10.09
C ARG A 71 -41.92 1.94 8.61
N PHE A 72 -41.37 0.88 8.03
CA PHE A 72 -41.66 0.43 6.67
C PHE A 72 -41.94 -1.07 6.66
N ALA A 73 -42.67 -1.55 5.65
CA ALA A 73 -42.94 -2.97 5.48
C ALA A 73 -41.79 -3.67 4.74
N ASP A 74 -41.35 -4.82 5.25
CA ASP A 74 -40.24 -5.59 4.67
C ASP A 74 -40.63 -6.52 3.51
N GLY A 75 -41.83 -6.36 2.95
CA GLY A 75 -42.38 -7.22 1.89
C GLY A 75 -42.90 -8.58 2.39
N ASN A 76 -42.55 -9.01 3.61
CA ASN A 76 -43.03 -10.24 4.24
C ASN A 76 -44.20 -9.99 5.21
N GLY A 77 -44.77 -8.78 5.18
CA GLY A 77 -45.84 -8.38 6.07
C GLY A 77 -45.38 -8.09 7.49
N MET A 78 -44.13 -7.70 7.72
CA MET A 78 -43.67 -7.19 9.02
C MET A 78 -43.25 -5.72 8.94
N CYS A 79 -43.64 -4.93 9.95
CA CYS A 79 -43.26 -3.52 10.04
C CYS A 79 -41.93 -3.34 10.78
N ARG A 80 -40.87 -3.00 10.04
CA ARG A 80 -39.53 -2.71 10.57
C ARG A 80 -39.35 -1.23 10.80
N GLN A 81 -38.61 -0.86 11.84
CA GLN A 81 -38.22 0.53 12.05
C GLN A 81 -37.29 1.02 10.95
N CYS A 82 -37.41 2.30 10.61
CA CYS A 82 -36.45 2.93 9.72
C CYS A 82 -35.03 2.81 10.30
N PRO A 83 -34.07 2.40 9.48
CA PRO A 83 -32.72 2.13 9.93
C PRO A 83 -32.05 3.41 10.45
N ARG A 84 -31.15 3.25 11.42
CA ARG A 84 -30.32 4.36 11.91
C ARG A 84 -29.45 4.91 10.78
N GLY A 85 -29.25 6.23 10.74
CA GLY A 85 -28.52 6.93 9.68
C GLY A 85 -29.42 7.87 8.89
N GLY A 86 -29.26 7.96 7.59
CA GLY A 86 -29.96 8.95 6.75
C GLY A 86 -31.44 8.67 6.46
N PHE A 87 -32.20 8.00 7.33
CA PHE A 87 -33.54 7.52 6.98
C PHE A 87 -34.63 7.91 7.98
N TYR A 88 -35.79 8.29 7.45
CA TYR A 88 -37.01 8.56 8.22
C TYR A 88 -38.25 8.13 7.42
N GLN A 89 -39.42 8.07 8.05
CA GLN A 89 -40.69 7.85 7.36
C GLN A 89 -41.83 8.55 8.09
N ASP A 90 -42.46 9.53 7.44
CA ASP A 90 -43.57 10.32 7.98
C ASP A 90 -44.95 9.84 7.50
N GLU A 91 -44.99 8.96 6.51
CA GLU A 91 -46.22 8.35 6.00
C GLU A 91 -46.53 6.99 6.66
N ILE A 92 -47.80 6.59 6.53
CA ILE A 92 -48.27 5.26 6.93
C ILE A 92 -48.19 4.29 5.75
N GLY A 93 -48.04 3.00 6.04
CA GLY A 93 -48.11 1.95 5.02
C GLY A 93 -47.00 2.02 3.98
N SER A 94 -45.86 2.62 4.32
CA SER A 94 -44.75 2.77 3.38
C SER A 94 -43.96 1.46 3.25
N GLN A 95 -43.45 1.20 2.05
CA GLN A 95 -42.61 0.03 1.76
C GLN A 95 -41.11 0.32 1.90
N GLU A 96 -40.73 1.59 1.92
CA GLU A 96 -39.35 2.04 2.08
C GLU A 96 -39.31 3.29 2.96
N CYS A 97 -38.15 3.59 3.54
CA CYS A 97 -37.94 4.83 4.28
C CYS A 97 -37.45 5.94 3.35
N LYS A 98 -37.93 7.16 3.59
CA LYS A 98 -37.45 8.37 2.93
C LYS A 98 -36.03 8.71 3.39
N HIS A 99 -35.33 9.46 2.54
CA HIS A 99 -33.98 9.93 2.81
C HIS A 99 -33.99 11.29 3.52
N CYS A 100 -33.25 11.41 4.61
CA CYS A 100 -32.88 12.71 5.16
C CYS A 100 -32.11 13.53 4.12
N SER A 101 -32.26 14.87 4.18
CA SER A 101 -31.47 15.80 3.40
C SER A 101 -29.97 15.59 3.60
N ASN A 102 -29.17 15.99 2.60
CA ASN A 102 -27.71 15.88 2.67
C ASN A 102 -27.17 16.54 3.95
N GLY A 103 -26.21 15.88 4.59
CA GLY A 103 -25.64 16.36 5.84
C GLY A 103 -26.48 16.12 7.09
N ASN A 104 -27.61 15.40 7.01
CA ASN A 104 -28.44 15.08 8.18
C ASN A 104 -28.63 13.56 8.37
N PHE A 105 -28.89 13.14 9.62
CA PHE A 105 -29.07 11.74 10.03
C PHE A 105 -29.97 11.59 11.27
N VAL A 106 -30.48 10.39 11.48
CA VAL A 106 -31.23 9.93 12.66
C VAL A 106 -30.35 8.96 13.45
N LYS A 107 -30.04 9.30 14.71
CA LYS A 107 -29.13 8.51 15.56
C LYS A 107 -29.76 7.20 16.04
N ASP A 108 -30.96 7.29 16.62
CA ASP A 108 -31.59 6.17 17.30
C ASP A 108 -32.40 5.26 16.35
N GLY A 109 -32.66 5.76 15.13
CA GLY A 109 -33.49 5.11 14.12
C GLY A 109 -34.97 5.40 14.35
N GLY A 110 -35.83 4.85 13.48
CA GLY A 110 -37.27 5.02 13.61
C GLY A 110 -37.76 6.47 13.48
N GLY A 111 -37.01 7.34 12.79
CA GLY A 111 -37.42 8.73 12.57
C GLY A 111 -38.78 8.78 11.88
N PHE A 112 -39.75 9.42 12.53
CA PHE A 112 -41.14 9.50 12.09
C PHE A 112 -41.47 10.86 11.46
N SER A 113 -40.49 11.77 11.41
CA SER A 113 -40.58 13.07 10.76
C SER A 113 -39.24 13.48 10.17
N ALA A 114 -39.26 14.36 9.16
CA ALA A 114 -38.07 15.02 8.65
C ALA A 114 -37.34 15.84 9.74
N LEU A 115 -38.05 16.27 10.80
CA LEU A 115 -37.49 16.98 11.95
C LEU A 115 -36.59 16.10 12.83
N ASP A 116 -36.72 14.77 12.75
CA ASP A 116 -35.85 13.85 13.49
C ASP A 116 -34.46 13.73 12.83
N CYS A 117 -34.29 14.24 11.61
CA CYS A 117 -33.02 14.30 10.91
C CYS A 117 -32.13 15.40 11.50
N THR A 118 -31.27 15.03 12.45
CA THR A 118 -30.28 15.90 13.07
C THR A 118 -29.08 16.19 12.14
N THR A 119 -28.50 17.37 12.25
CA THR A 119 -27.32 17.77 11.47
C THR A 119 -26.10 16.94 11.86
N CYS A 120 -25.30 16.58 10.86
CA CYS A 120 -24.08 15.83 11.08
C CYS A 120 -23.01 16.65 11.83
N PRO A 121 -22.20 15.98 12.66
CA PRO A 121 -21.17 16.65 13.44
C PRO A 121 -20.05 17.20 12.54
N ASP A 122 -19.34 18.20 13.06
CA ASP A 122 -18.23 18.85 12.38
C ASP A 122 -17.14 17.85 11.95
N GLY A 123 -16.47 18.15 10.84
CA GLY A 123 -15.48 17.28 10.20
C GLY A 123 -16.08 16.22 9.24
N THR A 124 -17.41 16.12 9.19
CA THR A 124 -18.12 15.30 8.21
C THR A 124 -18.44 16.05 6.91
N ASN A 125 -18.84 15.32 5.86
CA ASN A 125 -19.25 15.88 4.58
C ASN A 125 -20.75 16.17 4.56
N HIS A 126 -21.11 17.46 4.66
CA HIS A 126 -22.51 17.91 4.66
C HIS A 126 -23.17 17.90 3.27
N SER A 127 -22.39 17.74 2.19
CA SER A 127 -22.92 17.72 0.82
C SER A 127 -23.36 16.32 0.39
N ARG A 128 -23.10 15.28 1.20
CA ARG A 128 -23.42 13.89 0.88
C ARG A 128 -24.52 13.35 1.81
N HIS A 129 -25.38 12.52 1.25
CA HIS A 129 -26.38 11.80 2.03
C HIS A 129 -25.72 10.81 3.02
N ALA A 130 -26.21 10.78 4.26
CA ALA A 130 -25.64 10.03 5.36
C ALA A 130 -25.78 8.49 5.22
N GLY A 131 -26.86 8.00 4.60
CA GLY A 131 -27.09 6.56 4.38
C GLY A 131 -26.99 5.72 5.66
N PHE A 132 -26.72 4.41 5.50
CA PHE A 132 -26.71 3.46 6.63
C PHE A 132 -25.53 3.59 7.58
N ARG A 133 -24.48 4.36 7.25
CA ARG A 133 -23.30 4.56 8.10
C ARG A 133 -23.24 5.97 8.71
N ALA A 134 -24.33 6.72 8.59
CA ALA A 134 -24.39 8.16 8.85
C ALA A 134 -23.33 8.95 8.03
N CYS A 135 -23.14 10.24 8.32
CA CYS A 135 -22.29 11.09 7.50
C CYS A 135 -20.82 10.64 7.36
N PHE A 136 -20.29 10.74 6.15
CA PHE A 136 -18.93 10.37 5.83
C PHE A 136 -17.96 11.46 6.32
N CYS A 137 -16.84 11.06 6.93
CA CYS A 137 -15.77 12.00 7.26
C CYS A 137 -15.06 12.49 5.99
N LYS A 138 -14.58 13.74 5.98
CA LYS A 138 -13.86 14.31 4.83
C LYS A 138 -12.42 13.77 4.69
N ARG A 139 -11.60 13.96 5.73
CA ARG A 139 -10.15 13.65 5.74
C ARG A 139 -9.66 12.93 7.01
N ILE A 140 -10.59 12.51 7.87
CA ILE A 140 -10.35 12.02 9.23
C ILE A 140 -11.18 10.73 9.43
N ILE A 141 -10.88 9.86 10.40
CA ILE A 141 -11.72 8.68 10.69
C ILE A 141 -12.53 8.87 11.98
N ARG A 142 -13.45 7.94 12.28
CA ARG A 142 -14.18 7.93 13.56
C ARG A 142 -14.48 6.51 14.01
N ILE A 143 -14.47 6.30 15.33
CA ILE A 143 -14.85 5.03 15.96
C ILE A 143 -16.37 4.92 16.16
N ASP A 144 -17.05 6.04 16.40
CA ASP A 144 -18.51 6.11 16.47
C ASP A 144 -19.06 6.70 15.17
N ARG A 145 -19.86 5.92 14.45
CA ARG A 145 -20.57 6.33 13.23
C ARG A 145 -21.62 7.43 13.43
N PHE A 146 -21.85 7.93 14.64
CA PHE A 146 -22.67 9.13 14.88
C PHE A 146 -21.91 10.25 15.58
N GLY A 147 -20.66 9.98 15.97
CA GLY A 147 -19.78 10.93 16.64
C GLY A 147 -19.00 11.81 15.68
N LEU A 148 -18.23 12.72 16.29
CA LEU A 148 -17.28 13.61 15.62
C LEU A 148 -16.19 12.81 14.90
N CYS A 149 -15.70 13.35 13.78
CA CYS A 149 -14.51 12.82 13.13
C CYS A 149 -13.27 13.30 13.88
N THR A 150 -12.48 12.36 14.41
CA THR A 150 -11.27 12.62 15.21
C THR A 150 -10.06 12.05 14.51
N LEU A 151 -8.93 12.79 14.48
CA LEU A 151 -7.68 12.32 13.88
C LEU A 151 -7.38 10.89 14.32
N CYS A 152 -7.16 9.99 13.35
CA CYS A 152 -6.74 8.63 13.64
C CYS A 152 -5.36 8.71 14.25
N LEU A 153 -5.27 8.51 15.56
CA LEU A 153 -4.03 8.13 16.17
C LEU A 153 -3.87 6.63 15.99
N GLN A 154 -2.72 6.20 15.49
CA GLN A 154 -2.32 4.81 15.18
C GLN A 154 -2.37 3.85 16.40
N LYS A 155 -3.01 4.23 17.51
CA LYS A 155 -3.14 3.46 18.76
C LYS A 155 -4.23 2.38 18.73
N CYS A 156 -4.88 2.13 17.60
CA CYS A 156 -5.91 1.09 17.50
C CYS A 156 -5.37 -0.33 17.23
N LEU A 157 -4.06 -0.49 16.94
CA LEU A 157 -3.44 -1.78 16.65
C LEU A 157 -2.22 -2.00 17.56
N ASN A 158 -2.45 -2.35 18.83
CA ASN A 158 -1.44 -2.67 19.85
C ASN A 158 -0.24 -1.71 19.95
N SER A 159 -0.26 -0.84 20.96
CA SER A 159 0.82 0.07 21.36
C SER A 159 2.18 -0.59 21.69
N HIS A 160 2.27 -1.92 21.74
CA HIS A 160 3.51 -2.65 22.07
C HIS A 160 4.32 -3.13 20.86
N LEU A 161 3.81 -3.00 19.62
CA LEU A 161 4.47 -3.59 18.44
C LEU A 161 4.95 -2.57 17.39
N LEU A 162 4.61 -1.29 17.52
CA LEU A 162 5.11 -0.24 16.63
C LEU A 162 6.39 0.35 17.23
N LEU A 163 7.50 0.16 16.52
CA LEU A 163 8.77 0.78 16.88
C LEU A 163 8.64 2.29 16.61
N ASP A 164 8.87 3.11 17.63
CA ASP A 164 8.89 4.58 17.53
C ASP A 164 9.78 5.02 16.34
N PRO A 165 9.31 5.93 15.46
CA PRO A 165 10.04 6.33 14.26
C PRO A 165 11.41 6.97 14.58
N ILE A 166 11.55 7.63 15.73
CA ILE A 166 12.83 8.19 16.20
C ILE A 166 13.78 7.05 16.59
N ILE A 167 13.29 6.02 17.27
CA ILE A 167 14.09 4.84 17.62
C ILE A 167 14.55 4.14 16.33
N ARG A 168 13.63 3.96 15.37
CA ARG A 168 13.91 3.36 14.06
C ARG A 168 15.01 4.12 13.32
N PHE A 169 14.94 5.45 13.28
CA PHE A 169 15.97 6.30 12.69
C PHE A 169 17.34 6.15 13.38
N LYS A 170 17.37 6.15 14.72
CA LYS A 170 18.62 5.95 15.47
C LYS A 170 19.29 4.63 15.12
N PHE A 171 18.53 3.54 15.06
CA PHE A 171 19.05 2.26 14.62
C PHE A 171 19.55 2.31 13.18
N ALA A 172 18.82 2.97 12.28
CA ALA A 172 19.20 3.12 10.87
C ALA A 172 20.53 3.86 10.68
N VAL A 173 20.84 4.86 11.50
CA VAL A 173 22.13 5.58 11.43
C VAL A 173 23.26 4.81 12.13
N ILE A 174 22.99 4.21 13.29
CA ILE A 174 24.02 3.52 14.09
C ILE A 174 24.42 2.18 13.47
N PHE A 175 23.48 1.45 12.89
CA PHE A 175 23.70 0.09 12.39
C PHE A 175 24.78 0.03 11.28
N PRO A 176 24.75 0.86 10.21
CA PRO A 176 25.81 0.89 9.20
C PRO A 176 27.19 1.20 9.78
N ILE A 177 27.26 2.10 10.76
CA ILE A 177 28.52 2.45 11.44
C ILE A 177 29.06 1.22 12.18
N GLY A 178 28.21 0.51 12.92
CA GLY A 178 28.58 -0.74 13.60
C GLY A 178 29.10 -1.81 12.63
N ILE A 179 28.45 -1.97 11.48
CA ILE A 179 28.87 -2.92 10.43
C ILE A 179 30.24 -2.59 9.86
N ILE A 180 30.67 -1.33 9.83
CA ILE A 180 32.01 -0.93 9.36
C ILE A 180 33.05 -1.04 10.49
N VAL A 181 32.70 -0.54 11.68
CA VAL A 181 33.62 -0.39 12.81
C VAL A 181 33.97 -1.73 13.42
N VAL A 182 33.01 -2.63 13.66
CA VAL A 182 33.27 -3.93 14.31
C VAL A 182 34.26 -4.78 13.49
N PRO A 183 34.09 -5.00 12.17
CA PRO A 183 35.06 -5.72 11.36
C PRO A 183 36.42 -5.02 11.26
N ALA A 184 36.46 -3.69 11.26
CA ALA A 184 37.72 -2.94 11.30
C ALA A 184 38.49 -3.19 12.61
N TRP A 185 37.79 -3.21 13.76
CA TRP A 185 38.37 -3.58 15.05
C TRP A 185 38.86 -5.02 15.07
N VAL A 186 38.06 -5.97 14.56
CA VAL A 186 38.48 -7.38 14.43
C VAL A 186 39.74 -7.50 13.58
N TYR A 187 39.82 -6.78 12.45
CA TYR A 187 41.03 -6.74 11.62
C TYR A 187 42.24 -6.19 12.37
N LEU A 188 42.08 -5.09 13.12
CA LEU A 188 43.16 -4.50 13.93
C LEU A 188 43.65 -5.46 15.01
N ILE A 189 42.74 -6.11 15.74
CA ILE A 189 43.08 -7.13 16.75
C ILE A 189 43.84 -8.29 16.11
N CYS A 190 43.36 -8.82 14.98
CA CYS A 190 44.06 -9.89 14.27
C CYS A 190 45.45 -9.45 13.78
N LYS A 191 45.59 -8.19 13.33
CA LYS A 191 46.88 -7.64 12.89
C LYS A 191 47.87 -7.55 14.05
N VAL A 192 47.45 -7.01 15.20
CA VAL A 192 48.28 -6.92 16.41
C VAL A 192 48.63 -8.30 16.94
N TYR A 193 47.66 -9.21 17.02
CA TYR A 193 47.88 -10.59 17.46
C TYR A 193 48.93 -11.32 16.59
N LEU A 194 48.83 -11.21 15.27
CA LEU A 194 49.80 -11.81 14.35
C LEU A 194 51.20 -11.16 14.46
N GLN A 195 51.28 -9.87 14.77
CA GLN A 195 52.56 -9.17 14.99
C GLN A 195 53.20 -9.54 16.33
N CYS A 196 52.42 -9.70 17.41
CA CYS A 196 52.94 -10.00 18.75
C CYS A 196 53.26 -11.49 18.96
N CYS A 197 52.44 -12.41 18.44
CA CYS A 197 52.57 -13.84 18.74
C CYS A 197 53.41 -14.64 17.74
N LYS A 198 53.76 -14.11 16.56
CA LYS A 198 54.56 -14.83 15.54
C LYS A 198 55.75 -14.01 15.04
N LYS A 199 56.96 -14.41 15.44
CA LYS A 199 58.23 -13.76 15.07
C LYS A 199 58.79 -14.17 13.68
N THR A 200 58.14 -15.05 12.91
CA THR A 200 58.71 -15.64 11.67
C THR A 200 57.86 -15.39 10.41
N ALA A 201 58.56 -15.12 9.30
CA ALA A 201 58.13 -14.93 7.91
C ALA A 201 56.96 -13.94 7.66
N ASN A 202 57.32 -12.65 7.53
CA ASN A 202 56.41 -11.54 7.22
C ASN A 202 55.51 -11.80 5.98
N ALA A 203 56.00 -12.55 4.98
CA ALA A 203 55.26 -12.86 3.75
C ALA A 203 54.06 -13.79 3.96
N GLU A 204 54.18 -14.86 4.77
CA GLU A 204 53.07 -15.80 5.00
C GLU A 204 51.95 -15.17 5.85
N ASN A 205 52.34 -14.35 6.83
CA ASN A 205 51.40 -13.61 7.66
C ASN A 205 50.66 -12.52 6.86
N GLN A 206 51.32 -11.85 5.91
CA GLN A 206 50.67 -10.89 5.01
C GLN A 206 49.60 -11.56 4.13
N VAL A 207 49.89 -12.73 3.55
CA VAL A 207 48.90 -13.48 2.74
C VAL A 207 47.68 -13.88 3.58
N LYS A 208 47.88 -14.33 4.82
CA LYS A 208 46.77 -14.66 5.75
C LYS A 208 45.96 -13.41 6.11
N LEU A 209 46.61 -12.29 6.37
CA LEU A 209 45.97 -11.02 6.73
C LEU A 209 45.15 -10.45 5.56
N ASP A 210 45.66 -10.54 4.33
CA ASP A 210 44.93 -10.12 3.12
C ASP A 210 43.69 -10.99 2.86
N LYS A 211 43.79 -12.30 3.15
CA LYS A 211 42.64 -13.22 3.07
C LYS A 211 41.56 -12.86 4.10
N ILE A 212 41.95 -12.54 5.34
CA ILE A 212 41.02 -12.10 6.40
C ILE A 212 40.38 -10.76 6.00
N LYS A 213 41.18 -9.78 5.57
CA LYS A 213 40.71 -8.46 5.12
C LYS A 213 39.69 -8.59 3.99
N SER A 214 39.96 -9.41 2.98
CA SER A 214 39.05 -9.65 1.86
C SER A 214 37.72 -10.25 2.34
N LYS A 215 37.75 -11.27 3.20
CA LYS A 215 36.52 -11.86 3.76
C LYS A 215 35.70 -10.86 4.58
N LEU A 216 36.33 -10.12 5.49
CA LEU A 216 35.66 -9.10 6.30
C LEU A 216 35.03 -8.03 5.40
N LEU A 217 35.77 -7.55 4.39
CA LEU A 217 35.25 -6.59 3.43
C LEU A 217 34.04 -7.13 2.66
N ASN A 218 34.05 -8.40 2.25
CA ASN A 218 32.90 -9.03 1.58
C ASN A 218 31.65 -8.99 2.47
N TYR A 219 31.79 -9.35 3.75
CA TYR A 219 30.66 -9.33 4.70
C TYR A 219 30.14 -7.92 4.93
N VAL A 220 31.03 -6.94 5.12
CA VAL A 220 30.65 -5.53 5.31
C VAL A 220 29.83 -5.04 4.12
N VAL A 221 30.36 -5.20 2.90
CA VAL A 221 29.69 -4.71 1.69
C VAL A 221 28.34 -5.40 1.50
N LEU A 222 28.26 -6.71 1.71
CA LEU A 222 27.03 -7.49 1.55
C LEU A 222 25.95 -7.09 2.57
N ILE A 223 26.31 -6.97 3.86
CA ILE A 223 25.34 -6.60 4.91
C ILE A 223 24.85 -5.17 4.71
N LEU A 224 25.75 -4.23 4.39
CA LEU A 224 25.36 -2.86 4.04
C LEU A 224 24.41 -2.85 2.84
N PHE A 225 24.67 -3.66 1.82
CA PHE A 225 23.81 -3.75 0.64
C PHE A 225 22.40 -4.27 0.99
N ILE A 226 22.32 -5.36 1.75
CA ILE A 226 21.04 -5.97 2.17
C ILE A 226 20.23 -4.99 3.04
N THR A 227 20.89 -4.27 3.93
CA THR A 227 20.24 -3.34 4.88
C THR A 227 20.08 -1.93 4.34
N TYR A 228 20.58 -1.64 3.14
CA TYR A 228 20.54 -0.31 2.54
C TYR A 228 19.11 0.22 2.36
N GLN A 229 18.22 -0.58 1.78
CA GLN A 229 16.84 -0.18 1.54
C GLN A 229 16.07 0.18 2.84
N PRO A 230 15.98 -0.69 3.87
CA PRO A 230 15.28 -0.33 5.10
C PRO A 230 15.95 0.82 5.86
N THR A 231 17.27 1.00 5.71
CA THR A 231 17.99 2.14 6.29
C THR A 231 17.57 3.45 5.63
N CYS A 232 17.49 3.48 4.29
CA CYS A 232 17.03 4.67 3.55
C CYS A 232 15.59 5.03 3.91
N ASP A 233 14.70 4.04 4.00
CA ASP A 233 13.29 4.23 4.38
C ASP A 233 13.17 4.94 5.75
N ALA A 234 13.87 4.43 6.77
CA ALA A 234 13.88 5.02 8.11
C ALA A 234 14.50 6.44 8.15
N ILE A 235 15.46 6.73 7.27
CA ILE A 235 16.04 8.08 7.13
C ILE A 235 15.00 9.04 6.52
N PHE A 236 14.31 8.62 5.46
CA PHE A 236 13.32 9.46 4.77
C PHE A 236 12.06 9.71 5.61
N GLU A 237 11.71 8.80 6.50
CA GLU A 237 10.53 8.89 7.37
C GLU A 237 10.55 10.11 8.30
N ILE A 238 11.73 10.62 8.67
CA ILE A 238 11.89 11.79 9.58
C ILE A 238 11.93 13.13 8.84
N TYR A 239 12.03 13.14 7.50
CA TYR A 239 12.18 14.38 6.75
C TYR A 239 11.05 15.38 7.01
N PRO A 240 11.33 16.69 6.92
CA PRO A 240 10.28 17.71 7.06
C PRO A 240 9.19 17.61 5.99
N GLY A 241 9.50 17.05 4.81
CA GLY A 241 8.49 16.76 3.79
C GLY A 241 7.50 15.65 4.18
N ALA A 242 7.86 14.79 5.15
CA ALA A 242 6.96 13.78 5.72
C ALA A 242 6.05 14.34 6.84
N CYS A 243 6.05 15.66 7.06
CA CYS A 243 5.20 16.33 8.04
C CYS A 243 3.94 16.90 7.38
N ASP A 244 2.78 16.55 7.91
CA ASP A 244 1.51 17.12 7.49
C ASP A 244 1.14 18.29 8.41
N THR A 245 0.63 19.37 7.81
CA THR A 245 0.23 20.58 8.55
C THR A 245 -1.28 20.63 8.73
N PHE A 246 -1.71 20.90 9.96
CA PHE A 246 -3.11 20.98 10.34
C PHE A 246 -3.40 22.35 10.94
N VAL A 247 -4.52 22.94 10.55
CA VAL A 247 -5.02 24.19 11.09
C VAL A 247 -5.90 23.85 12.29
N VAL A 248 -5.53 24.33 13.49
CA VAL A 248 -6.24 24.04 14.74
C VAL A 248 -7.32 25.07 15.03
N ASP A 249 -7.12 26.29 14.56
CA ASP A 249 -7.99 27.44 14.84
C ASP A 249 -9.01 27.69 13.71
N ARG A 250 -10.22 28.13 14.06
CA ARG A 250 -11.28 28.49 13.09
C ARG A 250 -10.89 29.70 12.24
N GLU A 251 -10.03 30.58 12.76
CA GLU A 251 -9.52 31.76 12.06
C GLU A 251 -8.30 31.46 11.19
N GLY A 252 -7.71 30.26 11.30
CA GLY A 252 -6.60 29.83 10.44
C GLY A 252 -5.19 30.18 10.92
N ASN A 253 -5.06 30.88 12.05
CA ASN A 253 -3.78 31.46 12.48
C ASN A 253 -2.82 30.47 13.17
N ILE A 254 -3.35 29.42 13.80
CA ILE A 254 -2.54 28.44 14.52
C ILE A 254 -2.48 27.14 13.72
N THR A 255 -1.27 26.80 13.26
CA THR A 255 -0.98 25.55 12.56
C THR A 255 -0.08 24.65 13.39
N ILE A 256 -0.38 23.35 13.39
CA ILE A 256 0.46 22.30 13.98
C ILE A 256 1.02 21.42 12.87
N SER A 257 2.30 21.10 12.93
CA SER A 257 2.97 20.20 12.00
C SER A 257 3.23 18.86 12.70
N LEU A 258 2.61 17.79 12.20
CA LEU A 258 2.69 16.46 12.80
C LEU A 258 3.35 15.49 11.83
N LEU A 259 4.11 14.53 12.34
CA LEU A 259 4.82 13.55 11.53
C LEU A 259 3.84 12.51 10.95
N ARG A 260 3.90 12.23 9.64
CA ARG A 260 2.97 11.27 8.99
C ARG A 260 3.12 9.84 9.50
N ALA A 261 4.33 9.47 9.93
CA ALA A 261 4.61 8.16 10.53
C ALA A 261 3.96 7.99 11.91
N ASP A 262 3.92 9.08 12.67
CA ASP A 262 3.28 9.12 13.99
C ASP A 262 2.76 10.53 14.27
N TYR A 263 1.45 10.71 14.16
CA TYR A 263 0.79 11.99 14.37
C TYR A 263 0.84 12.48 15.83
N ASP A 264 1.35 11.68 16.79
CA ASP A 264 1.66 12.17 18.14
C ASP A 264 2.90 13.07 18.18
N ILE A 265 3.78 12.97 17.19
CA ILE A 265 5.08 13.65 17.20
C ILE A 265 4.97 15.00 16.46
N ASN A 266 5.24 16.08 17.19
CA ASN A 266 5.33 17.42 16.60
C ASN A 266 6.66 17.59 15.86
N CYS A 267 6.60 17.90 14.56
CA CYS A 267 7.79 18.05 13.72
C CYS A 267 8.76 19.14 14.20
N ARG A 268 8.27 20.16 14.91
CA ARG A 268 9.13 21.20 15.51
C ARG A 268 10.05 20.64 16.60
N SER A 269 9.60 19.60 17.32
CA SER A 269 10.38 18.99 18.42
C SER A 269 11.54 18.11 17.92
N ILE A 270 11.49 17.64 16.67
CA ILE A 270 12.46 16.71 16.08
C ILE A 270 13.41 17.39 15.07
N ALA A 271 13.47 18.73 15.04
CA ALA A 271 14.29 19.48 14.10
C ALA A 271 15.79 19.09 14.09
N HIS A 272 16.32 18.69 15.25
CA HIS A 272 17.68 18.14 15.34
C HIS A 272 17.82 16.84 14.53
N TYR A 273 16.90 15.89 14.68
CA TYR A 273 16.92 14.62 13.92
C TYR A 273 16.72 14.83 12.43
N GLN A 274 15.95 15.85 12.02
CA GLN A 274 15.81 16.24 10.62
C GLN A 274 17.14 16.69 10.02
N THR A 275 17.93 17.46 10.77
CA THR A 275 19.27 17.89 10.37
C THR A 275 20.21 16.69 10.21
N GLU A 276 20.19 15.77 11.17
CA GLU A 276 20.95 14.52 11.11
C GLU A 276 20.53 13.65 9.91
N ALA A 277 19.25 13.62 9.55
CA ALA A 277 18.74 12.88 8.39
C ALA A 277 19.31 13.43 7.08
N TYR A 278 19.43 14.74 6.92
CA TYR A 278 20.09 15.34 5.75
C TYR A 278 21.57 14.94 5.65
N ILE A 279 22.28 14.93 6.78
CA ILE A 279 23.69 14.49 6.85
C ILE A 279 23.79 13.01 6.47
N ALA A 280 22.94 12.15 7.05
CA ALA A 280 22.90 10.73 6.74
C ALA A 280 22.59 10.46 5.26
N THR A 281 21.77 11.28 4.62
CA THR A 281 21.49 11.17 3.18
C THR A 281 22.72 11.43 2.33
N VAL A 282 23.51 12.46 2.65
CA VAL A 282 24.76 12.72 1.92
C VAL A 282 25.78 11.61 2.18
N LEU A 283 25.99 11.22 3.44
CA LEU A 283 27.04 10.28 3.84
C LEU A 283 26.74 8.82 3.51
N TYR A 284 25.48 8.42 3.46
CA TYR A 284 25.09 7.02 3.26
C TYR A 284 24.25 6.83 2.00
N VAL A 285 23.10 7.50 1.90
CA VAL A 285 22.15 7.29 0.78
C VAL A 285 22.80 7.62 -0.57
N ILE A 286 23.57 8.71 -0.66
CA ILE A 286 24.22 9.10 -1.92
C ILE A 286 25.62 8.49 -2.03
N ALA A 287 26.43 8.59 -0.97
CA ALA A 287 27.83 8.17 -1.06
C ALA A 287 27.99 6.65 -1.23
N TYR A 288 27.18 5.82 -0.58
CA TYR A 288 27.36 4.36 -0.64
C TYR A 288 27.18 3.79 -2.06
N PRO A 289 26.06 4.06 -2.78
CA PRO A 289 25.91 3.61 -4.18
C PRO A 289 26.97 4.20 -5.11
N LEU A 290 27.37 5.48 -4.93
CA LEU A 290 28.42 6.10 -5.73
C LEU A 290 29.78 5.43 -5.51
N ILE A 291 30.13 5.12 -4.26
CA ILE A 291 31.36 4.40 -3.91
C ILE A 291 31.35 3.01 -4.55
N LEU A 292 30.24 2.27 -4.48
CA LEU A 292 30.11 0.97 -5.16
C LEU A 292 30.29 1.11 -6.67
N LEU A 293 29.67 2.12 -7.29
CA LEU A 293 29.76 2.36 -8.73
C LEU A 293 31.18 2.74 -9.16
N ILE A 294 31.83 3.63 -8.41
CA ILE A 294 33.22 4.04 -8.64
C ILE A 294 34.15 2.84 -8.48
N PHE A 295 33.98 2.02 -7.45
CA PHE A 295 34.77 0.81 -7.27
C PHE A 295 34.56 -0.18 -8.42
N LEU A 296 33.32 -0.50 -8.79
CA LEU A 296 33.03 -1.37 -9.93
C LEU A 296 33.67 -0.85 -11.22
N ARG A 297 33.51 0.44 -11.52
CA ARG A 297 34.11 1.08 -12.69
C ARG A 297 35.63 1.02 -12.66
N LYS A 298 36.26 1.28 -11.51
CA LYS A 298 37.71 1.23 -11.35
C LYS A 298 38.25 -0.19 -11.56
N TYR A 299 37.57 -1.21 -11.03
CA TYR A 299 37.97 -2.59 -11.22
C TYR A 299 37.76 -3.06 -12.67
N CYS A 300 36.65 -2.71 -13.31
CA CYS A 300 36.44 -3.03 -14.72
C CYS A 300 37.45 -2.30 -15.63
N ARG A 301 37.81 -1.03 -15.35
CA ARG A 301 38.79 -0.27 -16.16
C ARG A 301 40.23 -0.81 -16.03
N LYS A 302 40.69 -1.09 -14.80
CA LYS A 302 42.05 -1.61 -14.54
C LYS A 302 42.30 -2.97 -15.22
N LEU A 303 41.23 -3.71 -15.48
CA LEU A 303 41.27 -4.95 -16.25
C LEU A 303 41.42 -4.73 -17.75
N THR A 304 40.79 -3.70 -18.31
CA THR A 304 40.98 -3.28 -19.71
C THR A 304 42.45 -2.98 -19.98
N GLU A 305 43.10 -2.20 -19.12
CA GLU A 305 44.52 -1.84 -19.25
C GLU A 305 45.45 -3.08 -19.17
N LYS A 306 45.17 -4.03 -18.26
CA LYS A 306 45.95 -5.28 -18.15
C LYS A 306 45.73 -6.25 -19.31
N LYS A 307 44.53 -6.33 -19.88
CA LYS A 307 44.25 -7.15 -21.07
C LYS A 307 44.96 -6.58 -22.29
N VAL A 308 44.86 -5.26 -22.51
CA VAL A 308 45.57 -4.57 -23.60
C VAL A 308 47.08 -4.79 -23.47
N LEU A 309 47.66 -4.66 -22.28
CA LEU A 309 49.10 -4.93 -22.09
C LEU A 309 49.49 -6.40 -22.31
N LYS A 310 48.58 -7.35 -22.03
CA LYS A 310 48.82 -8.78 -22.23
C LYS A 310 48.63 -9.21 -23.70
N GLU A 311 47.74 -8.55 -24.44
CA GLU A 311 47.62 -8.69 -25.90
C GLU A 311 48.84 -8.07 -26.60
N ILE A 312 49.27 -6.86 -26.22
CA ILE A 312 50.50 -6.23 -26.75
C ILE A 312 51.75 -7.09 -26.52
N ASN A 313 51.88 -7.73 -25.35
CA ASN A 313 53.01 -8.63 -25.08
C ASN A 313 52.91 -9.99 -25.79
N ASN A 314 51.73 -10.37 -26.27
CA ASN A 314 51.52 -11.61 -27.02
C ASN A 314 51.64 -11.43 -28.54
N ASP A 315 51.65 -10.18 -29.05
CA ASP A 315 51.73 -9.87 -30.48
C ASP A 315 53.18 -9.70 -31.01
N VAL A 316 54.19 -10.16 -30.27
CA VAL A 316 55.56 -10.29 -30.78
C VAL A 316 55.79 -11.72 -31.26
N CYS A 317 55.22 -12.06 -32.41
CA CYS A 317 55.80 -12.96 -33.42
C CYS A 317 54.88 -13.10 -34.63
N CYS A 318 55.12 -12.26 -35.65
CA CYS A 318 55.45 -12.67 -37.02
C CYS A 318 55.11 -11.55 -38.01
N SER A 319 56.17 -11.09 -38.66
CA SER A 319 56.21 -10.18 -39.79
C SER A 319 55.75 -10.83 -41.11
N ASN A 320 55.39 -9.95 -42.06
CA ASN A 320 55.21 -10.12 -43.51
C ASN A 320 53.79 -10.55 -43.92
N SER A 321 53.08 -9.92 -44.89
CA SER A 321 53.48 -9.09 -46.04
C SER A 321 52.22 -8.51 -46.73
N LEU A 322 52.30 -7.28 -47.26
CA LEU A 322 51.49 -6.64 -48.34
C LEU A 322 49.94 -6.63 -48.18
N SER A 323 49.17 -5.62 -48.58
CA SER A 323 49.35 -4.32 -49.23
C SER A 323 48.03 -3.52 -49.09
N ALA A 324 48.12 -2.20 -49.22
CA ALA A 324 47.09 -1.19 -49.01
C ALA A 324 45.80 -1.33 -49.87
N ASN A 325 44.66 -0.88 -49.32
CA ASN A 325 43.96 0.34 -49.78
C ASN A 325 42.71 0.71 -48.94
N GLU A 326 42.64 2.02 -48.61
CA GLU A 326 41.48 2.89 -48.30
C GLU A 326 40.65 2.63 -47.01
N ILE A 327 40.85 3.38 -45.90
CA ILE A 327 40.29 4.71 -45.52
C ILE A 327 38.74 4.68 -45.54
N THR A 328 37.98 4.65 -44.43
CA THR A 328 37.83 5.67 -43.37
C THR A 328 36.98 5.09 -42.21
N PRO A 329 36.98 5.70 -41.00
CA PRO A 329 36.66 5.09 -39.72
C PRO A 329 35.23 5.38 -39.23
N LEU A 330 34.78 4.62 -38.22
CA LEU A 330 33.83 4.95 -37.13
C LEU A 330 32.87 3.79 -36.84
N LEU A 331 32.77 3.44 -35.55
CA LEU A 331 31.83 2.49 -34.93
C LEU A 331 32.09 0.98 -35.15
N SER A 332 33.22 0.47 -34.65
CA SER A 332 33.18 -0.83 -33.97
C SER A 332 33.37 -0.61 -32.48
N GLY A 333 32.25 -0.62 -31.75
CA GLY A 333 32.24 -0.53 -30.30
C GLY A 333 32.95 -1.76 -29.71
N TYR A 334 34.22 -1.58 -29.35
CA TYR A 334 35.03 -2.56 -28.63
C TYR A 334 34.38 -2.81 -27.25
N GLN A 335 33.64 -3.93 -27.16
CA GLN A 335 32.79 -4.25 -26.03
C GLN A 335 33.63 -4.84 -24.88
N SER A 336 33.85 -4.02 -23.84
CA SER A 336 34.66 -4.35 -22.67
C SER A 336 34.04 -5.44 -21.79
N THR A 337 34.72 -6.58 -21.67
CA THR A 337 34.31 -7.76 -20.87
C THR A 337 35.00 -7.80 -19.49
N CYS A 338 34.21 -7.71 -18.41
CA CYS A 338 34.69 -7.61 -17.02
C CYS A 338 34.74 -9.00 -16.34
N ARG A 339 35.87 -9.71 -16.46
CA ARG A 339 35.97 -11.14 -16.08
C ARG A 339 36.49 -11.45 -14.66
N THR A 340 37.09 -10.52 -13.92
CA THR A 340 37.66 -10.82 -12.58
C THR A 340 37.43 -9.70 -11.57
N ILE A 341 36.21 -9.65 -11.05
CA ILE A 341 35.76 -8.73 -10.00
C ILE A 341 36.17 -9.28 -8.62
N PRO A 342 36.57 -8.43 -7.65
CA PRO A 342 36.85 -8.87 -6.29
C PRO A 342 35.68 -9.63 -5.68
N THR A 343 35.96 -10.60 -4.81
CA THR A 343 34.91 -11.42 -4.18
C THR A 343 33.84 -10.57 -3.47
N CYS A 344 34.18 -9.38 -2.96
CA CYS A 344 33.22 -8.48 -2.28
C CYS A 344 32.21 -7.85 -3.22
N LEU A 345 32.55 -7.67 -4.50
CA LEU A 345 31.70 -7.02 -5.50
C LEU A 345 31.12 -8.03 -6.48
N LYS A 346 31.53 -9.30 -6.38
CA LYS A 346 31.09 -10.36 -7.29
C LYS A 346 29.57 -10.49 -7.28
N PHE A 347 28.93 -10.45 -6.11
CA PHE A 347 27.48 -10.60 -5.99
C PHE A 347 26.69 -9.56 -6.81
N LEU A 348 27.21 -8.33 -6.97
CA LEU A 348 26.56 -7.26 -7.76
C LEU A 348 26.51 -7.55 -9.26
N THR A 349 27.37 -8.44 -9.75
CA THR A 349 27.57 -8.71 -11.18
C THR A 349 27.36 -10.18 -11.56
N GLU A 350 27.17 -11.05 -10.55
CA GLU A 350 27.07 -12.50 -10.74
C GLU A 350 25.84 -12.85 -11.58
N ASN A 351 24.71 -12.19 -11.35
CA ASN A 351 23.44 -12.50 -12.03
C ASN A 351 23.29 -11.82 -13.40
N TYR A 352 24.08 -10.77 -13.69
CA TYR A 352 23.94 -9.96 -14.91
C TYR A 352 24.96 -10.32 -15.99
N LYS A 353 24.58 -10.16 -17.26
CA LYS A 353 25.51 -10.26 -18.40
C LYS A 353 26.66 -9.26 -18.23
N GLU A 354 27.85 -9.60 -18.74
CA GLU A 354 29.06 -8.81 -18.49
C GLU A 354 28.97 -7.34 -18.96
N GLN A 355 28.16 -7.07 -19.98
CA GLN A 355 27.89 -5.74 -20.51
C GLN A 355 27.02 -4.85 -19.58
N PHE A 356 26.27 -5.45 -18.66
CA PHE A 356 25.35 -4.77 -17.74
C PHE A 356 25.86 -4.82 -16.28
N TRP A 357 27.16 -4.64 -16.08
CA TRP A 357 27.82 -4.72 -14.77
C TRP A 357 27.33 -3.68 -13.73
N PHE A 358 26.68 -2.59 -14.17
CA PHE A 358 26.14 -1.54 -13.30
C PHE A 358 24.66 -1.75 -12.93
N TRP A 359 24.00 -2.78 -13.47
CA TRP A 359 22.55 -2.91 -13.43
C TRP A 359 21.98 -3.04 -12.01
N GLU A 360 22.68 -3.75 -11.12
CA GLU A 360 22.26 -3.88 -9.72
C GLU A 360 22.21 -2.52 -9.00
N ILE A 361 23.16 -1.62 -9.29
CA ILE A 361 23.17 -0.27 -8.72
C ILE A 361 22.02 0.58 -9.30
N LEU A 362 21.68 0.37 -10.56
CA LEU A 362 20.56 1.05 -11.21
C LEU A 362 19.22 0.60 -10.60
N GLU A 363 19.03 -0.69 -10.31
CA GLU A 363 17.88 -1.21 -9.55
C GLU A 363 17.84 -0.69 -8.11
N LEU A 364 18.99 -0.60 -7.45
CA LEU A 364 19.10 0.00 -6.12
C LEU A 364 18.64 1.47 -6.12
N GLY A 365 19.10 2.25 -7.10
CA GLY A 365 18.71 3.65 -7.29
C GLY A 365 17.22 3.82 -7.54
N ARG A 366 16.61 2.93 -8.35
CA ARG A 366 15.15 2.92 -8.53
C ARG A 366 14.41 2.70 -7.22
N LYS A 367 14.77 1.67 -6.46
CA LYS A 367 14.10 1.32 -5.20
C LYS A 367 14.12 2.48 -4.21
N VAL A 368 15.28 3.12 -4.03
CA VAL A 368 15.42 4.28 -3.14
C VAL A 368 14.72 5.52 -3.68
N GLY A 369 14.83 5.79 -4.99
CA GLY A 369 14.14 6.91 -5.64
C GLY A 369 12.62 6.82 -5.53
N GLN A 370 12.07 5.61 -5.57
CA GLN A 370 10.65 5.36 -5.38
C GLN A 370 10.24 5.49 -3.90
N THR A 371 11.06 5.00 -2.97
CA THR A 371 10.82 5.16 -1.52
C THR A 371 10.81 6.62 -1.10
N ILE A 372 11.82 7.42 -1.48
CA ILE A 372 11.86 8.84 -1.09
C ILE A 372 10.64 9.60 -1.62
N LEU A 373 10.18 9.30 -2.83
CA LEU A 373 9.01 9.96 -3.41
C LEU A 373 7.73 9.64 -2.62
N ILE A 374 7.49 8.36 -2.34
CA ILE A 374 6.30 7.90 -1.61
C ILE A 374 6.30 8.44 -0.19
N THR A 375 7.44 8.40 0.51
CA THR A 375 7.54 8.81 1.90
C THR A 375 7.35 10.33 2.06
N LEU A 376 7.94 11.14 1.16
CA LEU A 376 7.82 12.60 1.23
C LEU A 376 6.45 13.10 0.76
N LEU A 377 6.05 12.79 -0.47
CA LEU A 377 4.82 13.35 -1.05
C LEU A 377 3.56 12.64 -0.58
N GLY A 378 3.69 11.42 -0.05
CA GLY A 378 2.56 10.58 0.34
C GLY A 378 1.92 9.89 -0.87
N TRP A 379 1.21 8.80 -0.61
CA TRP A 379 0.56 8.01 -1.66
C TRP A 379 -0.59 8.74 -2.35
N GLU A 380 -1.25 9.68 -1.66
CA GLU A 380 -2.43 10.36 -2.19
C GLU A 380 -2.10 11.38 -3.30
N ASP A 381 -0.87 11.87 -3.32
CA ASP A 381 -0.42 12.86 -4.28
C ASP A 381 -0.38 12.31 -5.71
N ALA A 382 -0.85 13.11 -6.66
CA ALA A 382 -0.97 12.71 -8.06
C ALA A 382 0.41 12.53 -8.72
N LEU A 383 1.42 13.31 -8.32
CA LEU A 383 2.78 13.17 -8.84
C LEU A 383 3.40 11.88 -8.34
N THR A 384 3.19 11.52 -7.06
CA THR A 384 3.63 10.21 -6.53
C THR A 384 3.09 9.08 -7.37
N LYS A 385 1.78 9.07 -7.64
CA LYS A 385 1.13 8.02 -8.46
C LYS A 385 1.73 7.99 -9.87
N LEU A 386 1.87 9.14 -10.52
CA LEU A 386 2.40 9.26 -11.89
C LEU A 386 3.83 8.73 -12.00
N PHE A 387 4.74 9.21 -11.15
CA PHE A 387 6.15 8.78 -11.19
C PHE A 387 6.31 7.32 -10.77
N THR A 388 5.53 6.82 -9.82
CA THR A 388 5.57 5.41 -9.39
C THR A 388 5.13 4.49 -10.52
N ILE A 389 4.04 4.83 -11.24
CA ILE A 389 3.61 4.07 -12.41
C ILE A 389 4.63 4.20 -13.55
N GLY A 390 5.10 5.42 -13.83
CA GLY A 390 6.06 5.68 -14.90
C GLY A 390 7.40 4.96 -14.72
N THR A 391 7.93 4.95 -13.49
CA THR A 391 9.18 4.22 -13.17
C THR A 391 9.01 2.71 -13.30
N SER A 392 7.87 2.15 -12.87
CA SER A 392 7.55 0.73 -13.08
C SER A 392 7.48 0.36 -14.56
N VAL A 393 6.80 1.15 -15.40
CA VAL A 393 6.68 0.92 -16.84
C VAL A 393 8.05 1.06 -17.54
N LEU A 394 8.83 2.07 -17.16
CA LEU A 394 10.17 2.28 -17.69
C LEU A 394 11.05 1.06 -17.44
N PHE A 395 11.08 0.56 -16.21
CA PHE A 395 11.91 -0.59 -15.85
C PHE A 395 11.44 -1.90 -16.46
N LEU A 396 10.13 -2.11 -16.55
CA LEU A 396 9.58 -3.24 -17.31
C LEU A 396 10.06 -3.20 -18.76
N SER A 397 9.98 -2.03 -19.40
CA SER A 397 10.43 -1.82 -20.79
C SER A 397 11.94 -2.04 -20.95
N LEU A 398 12.74 -1.56 -20.00
CA LEU A 398 14.19 -1.78 -19.99
C LEU A 398 14.55 -3.26 -19.87
N HIS A 399 13.86 -4.02 -19.00
CA HIS A 399 14.08 -5.46 -18.84
C HIS A 399 13.69 -6.25 -20.08
N VAL A 400 12.58 -5.91 -20.74
CA VAL A 400 12.17 -6.52 -22.01
C VAL A 400 13.19 -6.22 -23.13
N LYS A 401 13.62 -4.96 -23.26
CA LYS A 401 14.53 -4.53 -24.34
C LYS A 401 15.94 -5.07 -24.19
N PHE A 402 16.50 -4.98 -22.98
CA PHE A 402 17.93 -5.27 -22.76
C PHE A 402 18.20 -6.68 -22.24
N SER A 403 17.22 -7.34 -21.63
CA SER A 403 17.33 -8.69 -21.06
C SER A 403 18.66 -8.86 -20.27
N PRO A 404 18.83 -8.13 -19.16
CA PRO A 404 20.13 -7.95 -18.52
C PRO A 404 20.64 -9.20 -17.75
N MET A 405 19.77 -10.12 -17.36
CA MET A 405 20.13 -11.33 -16.59
C MET A 405 20.87 -12.36 -17.46
N LYS A 406 21.78 -13.15 -16.86
CA LYS A 406 22.51 -14.23 -17.54
C LYS A 406 21.61 -15.43 -17.84
N SER A 407 20.83 -15.85 -16.84
CA SER A 407 19.95 -17.01 -16.95
C SER A 407 18.61 -16.60 -17.55
N PRO A 408 18.09 -17.31 -18.57
CA PRO A 408 16.76 -17.02 -19.10
C PRO A 408 15.68 -17.21 -18.03
N PHE A 409 15.84 -18.17 -17.12
CA PHE A 409 14.90 -18.39 -16.02
C PHE A 409 14.82 -17.17 -15.08
N GLU A 410 15.96 -16.66 -14.62
CA GLU A 410 16.03 -15.48 -13.75
C GLU A 410 15.46 -14.24 -14.44
N GLN A 411 15.65 -14.11 -15.75
CA GLN A 411 15.05 -13.03 -16.53
C GLN A 411 13.52 -13.09 -16.51
N HIS A 412 12.92 -14.28 -16.70
CA HIS A 412 11.47 -14.45 -16.64
C HIS A 412 10.94 -14.17 -15.24
N LEU A 413 11.62 -14.66 -14.20
CA LEU A 413 11.24 -14.42 -12.81
C LEU A 413 11.23 -12.92 -12.47
N GLN A 414 12.28 -12.20 -12.86
CA GLN A 414 12.37 -10.76 -12.68
C GLN A 414 11.26 -10.02 -13.44
N LEU A 415 10.94 -10.45 -14.66
CA LEU A 415 9.87 -9.88 -15.46
C LEU A 415 8.50 -10.09 -14.82
N PHE A 416 8.20 -11.31 -14.34
CA PHE A 416 6.96 -11.61 -13.63
C PHE A 416 6.83 -10.78 -12.34
N SER A 417 7.92 -10.64 -11.57
CA SER A 417 7.93 -9.79 -10.38
C SER A 417 7.63 -8.32 -10.71
N LEU A 418 8.24 -7.76 -11.75
CA LEU A 418 7.98 -6.39 -12.18
C LEU A 418 6.55 -6.19 -12.70
N ILE A 419 5.98 -7.17 -13.40
CA ILE A 419 4.57 -7.15 -13.84
C ILE A 419 3.64 -7.18 -12.62
N ALA A 420 3.89 -8.05 -11.65
CA ALA A 420 3.09 -8.11 -10.42
C ALA A 420 3.15 -6.81 -9.63
N ILE A 421 4.34 -6.23 -9.47
CA ILE A 421 4.53 -4.91 -8.85
C ILE A 421 3.75 -3.83 -9.60
N PHE A 422 3.82 -3.81 -10.93
CA PHE A 422 3.08 -2.86 -11.76
C PHE A 422 1.56 -3.00 -11.57
N LEU A 423 1.02 -4.23 -11.58
CA LEU A 423 -0.41 -4.48 -11.36
C LEU A 423 -0.85 -4.07 -9.94
N ASN A 424 -0.05 -4.37 -8.92
CA ASN A 424 -0.29 -3.95 -7.54
C ASN A 424 -0.36 -2.41 -7.43
N ILE A 425 0.60 -1.70 -8.05
CA ILE A 425 0.62 -0.23 -8.09
C ILE A 425 -0.59 0.33 -8.84
N LEU A 426 -0.97 -0.29 -9.97
CA LEU A 426 -2.09 0.17 -10.79
C LEU A 426 -3.42 0.06 -10.05
N VAL A 427 -3.67 -1.07 -9.38
CA VAL A 427 -4.88 -1.27 -8.56
C VAL A 427 -4.90 -0.32 -7.37
N ALA A 428 -3.75 -0.02 -6.77
CA ALA A 428 -3.65 0.94 -5.67
C ALA A 428 -3.83 2.42 -6.13
N ALA A 429 -3.54 2.73 -7.39
CA ALA A 429 -3.64 4.09 -7.92
C ALA A 429 -5.03 4.43 -8.50
N VAL A 430 -5.74 3.42 -9.04
CA VAL A 430 -7.04 3.60 -9.70
C VAL A 430 -8.18 3.37 -8.69
N PRO A 431 -9.15 4.30 -8.57
CA PRO A 431 -10.32 4.09 -7.71
C PRO A 431 -11.22 3.01 -8.31
N VAL A 432 -11.23 1.83 -7.71
CA VAL A 432 -12.08 0.71 -8.13
C VAL A 432 -13.39 0.70 -7.35
N ALA A 433 -14.51 0.35 -8.00
CA ALA A 433 -15.78 0.16 -7.32
C ALA A 433 -15.70 -0.95 -6.26
N VAL A 434 -16.34 -0.72 -5.10
CA VAL A 434 -16.28 -1.59 -3.90
C VAL A 434 -16.63 -3.06 -4.21
N GLN A 435 -17.49 -3.30 -5.21
CA GLN A 435 -17.90 -4.65 -5.63
C GLN A 435 -16.74 -5.49 -6.19
N TYR A 436 -15.76 -4.88 -6.85
CA TYR A 436 -14.63 -5.60 -7.48
C TYR A 436 -13.35 -5.58 -6.63
N GLN A 437 -13.31 -4.76 -5.58
CA GLN A 437 -12.10 -4.55 -4.79
C GLN A 437 -11.63 -5.86 -4.12
N ALA A 438 -12.54 -6.64 -3.54
CA ALA A 438 -12.21 -7.92 -2.92
C ALA A 438 -11.65 -8.93 -3.93
N THR A 439 -12.28 -9.04 -5.11
CA THR A 439 -11.85 -9.97 -6.17
C THR A 439 -10.48 -9.60 -6.75
N LEU A 440 -10.21 -8.31 -6.97
CA LEU A 440 -8.91 -7.86 -7.47
C LEU A 440 -7.81 -8.09 -6.43
N SER A 441 -8.08 -7.78 -5.16
CA SER A 441 -7.11 -8.04 -4.08
C SER A 441 -6.81 -9.53 -3.95
N THR A 442 -7.80 -10.42 -4.04
CA THR A 442 -7.54 -11.87 -3.98
C THR A 442 -6.74 -12.37 -5.19
N LEU A 443 -7.03 -11.88 -6.40
CA LEU A 443 -6.26 -12.22 -7.60
C LEU A 443 -4.79 -11.79 -7.49
N LEU A 444 -4.54 -10.58 -6.98
CA LEU A 444 -3.17 -10.08 -6.76
C LEU A 444 -2.42 -10.91 -5.72
N ILE A 445 -3.07 -11.26 -4.60
CA ILE A 445 -2.47 -12.13 -3.58
C ILE A 445 -2.12 -13.50 -4.18
N LEU A 446 -3.01 -14.08 -5.00
CA LEU A 446 -2.74 -15.36 -5.66
C LEU A 446 -1.56 -15.26 -6.63
N LEU A 447 -1.44 -14.15 -7.38
CA LEU A 447 -0.30 -13.89 -8.25
C LEU A 447 1.01 -13.84 -7.45
N ASP A 448 1.04 -13.06 -6.37
CA ASP A 448 2.22 -12.89 -5.51
C ASP A 448 2.62 -14.23 -4.84
N VAL A 449 1.64 -14.99 -4.33
CA VAL A 449 1.86 -16.33 -3.79
C VAL A 449 2.41 -17.28 -4.86
N GLY A 450 1.88 -17.21 -6.09
CA GLY A 450 2.38 -18.00 -7.22
C GLY A 450 3.85 -17.74 -7.52
N ILE A 451 4.28 -16.48 -7.50
CA ILE A 451 5.68 -16.09 -7.69
C ILE A 451 6.55 -16.68 -6.56
N VAL A 452 6.11 -16.57 -5.30
CA VAL A 452 6.84 -17.12 -4.14
C VAL A 452 6.98 -18.65 -4.26
N LEU A 453 5.93 -19.35 -4.65
CA LEU A 453 5.96 -20.80 -4.86
C LEU A 453 6.92 -21.21 -5.99
N ALA A 454 6.96 -20.45 -7.08
CA ALA A 454 7.91 -20.70 -8.17
C ALA A 454 9.37 -20.57 -7.71
N VAL A 455 9.68 -19.55 -6.90
CA VAL A 455 11.02 -19.39 -6.29
C VAL A 455 11.33 -20.52 -5.32
N ALA A 456 10.39 -20.87 -4.44
CA ALA A 456 10.57 -21.93 -3.46
C ALA A 456 10.80 -23.30 -4.12
N GLY A 457 10.06 -23.59 -5.20
CA GLY A 457 10.19 -24.82 -5.98
C GLY A 457 11.60 -25.00 -6.57
N GLU A 458 12.19 -23.95 -7.13
CA GLU A 458 13.56 -24.02 -7.66
C GLU A 458 14.60 -24.23 -6.57
N VAL A 459 14.48 -23.53 -5.43
CA VAL A 459 15.37 -23.75 -4.29
C VAL A 459 15.29 -25.21 -3.82
N LEU A 460 14.08 -25.77 -3.77
CA LEU A 460 13.87 -27.17 -3.42
C LEU A 460 14.50 -28.13 -4.45
N LEU A 461 14.37 -27.86 -5.75
CA LEU A 461 15.00 -28.66 -6.80
C LEU A 461 16.52 -28.64 -6.70
N VAL A 462 17.13 -27.49 -6.40
CA VAL A 462 18.57 -27.37 -6.17
C VAL A 462 18.99 -28.18 -4.95
N LEU A 463 18.24 -28.12 -3.85
CA LEU A 463 18.49 -28.91 -2.64
C LEU A 463 18.36 -30.41 -2.91
N ILE A 464 17.33 -30.85 -3.64
CA ILE A 464 17.14 -32.25 -4.04
C ILE A 464 18.33 -32.73 -4.88
N ARG A 465 18.76 -31.95 -5.88
CA ARG A 465 19.94 -32.28 -6.70
C ARG A 465 21.22 -32.34 -5.87
N PHE A 466 21.36 -31.47 -4.86
CA PHE A 466 22.51 -31.47 -3.96
C PHE A 466 22.53 -32.71 -3.06
N VAL A 467 21.40 -33.05 -2.45
CA VAL A 467 21.24 -34.26 -1.62
C VAL A 467 21.51 -35.50 -2.47
N ARG A 468 20.93 -35.60 -3.67
CA ARG A 468 21.13 -36.73 -4.58
C ARG A 468 22.60 -36.92 -4.96
N ARG A 469 23.33 -35.83 -5.23
CA ARG A 469 24.78 -35.88 -5.52
C ARG A 469 25.64 -36.29 -4.32
N LYS A 470 25.18 -36.00 -3.09
CA LYS A 470 25.88 -36.38 -1.87
C LYS A 470 25.68 -37.87 -1.57
N VAL A 471 24.45 -38.36 -1.73
CA VAL A 471 24.11 -39.79 -1.60
C VAL A 471 24.90 -40.66 -2.58
N THR A 472 25.00 -40.26 -3.86
CA THR A 472 25.78 -41.00 -4.87
C THR A 472 27.30 -40.91 -4.72
N LYS A 473 27.81 -40.22 -3.71
CA LYS A 473 29.26 -40.08 -3.44
C LYS A 473 29.72 -40.88 -2.23
N ASP A 474 28.77 -41.38 -1.44
CA ASP A 474 28.99 -42.21 -0.26
C ASP A 474 28.71 -43.71 -0.54
N ASP A 475 28.24 -44.04 -1.75
CA ASP A 475 28.25 -45.38 -2.39
C ASP A 475 29.43 -45.47 -3.36
#